data_AF-A0A813HVE3-F1
#
_entry.id   AF-A0A813HVE3-F1
#
_cell.length_a   1.000
_cell.length_b   1.000
_cell.length_c   1.000
_cell.angle_alpha   90.00
_cell.angle_beta   90.00
_cell.angle_gamma   90.00
#
_symmetry.space_group_name_H-M   'P 1'
#
loop_
_entity.id
_entity.type
_entity.pdbx_description
1 polymer ?
#
loop_
_entity_poly.entity_id
_entity_poly.type
_entity_poly.pdbx_seq_one_letter_code
_entity_poly.pdbx_strand_id
1 'polypeptide(L)'
;ALSLPGEQGRYGRGWPQVFSALRSSMSSVFMPGGNNPLGILGQVGAALELAEQITRGELPDPDGIVVAMGSACTVTGLILGVALARHLGMEAFGAEDSRCWGRRFPHLRSEL
;
A
#
# COMPACT_ATOMS: atom_id res chain seq x y z
N ALA A 1 6.70 -3.49 -31.33
CA ALA A 1 7.89 -4.01 -30.63
C ALA A 1 9.03 -3.00 -30.83
N LEU A 2 9.35 -2.20 -29.80
CA LEU A 2 10.45 -1.24 -29.86
C LEU A 2 11.70 -1.92 -29.26
N SER A 3 12.70 -2.17 -30.10
CA SER A 3 14.00 -2.68 -29.65
C SER A 3 14.74 -1.57 -28.89
N LEU A 4 15.16 -1.85 -27.65
CA LEU A 4 16.05 -0.98 -26.90
C LEU A 4 17.50 -1.48 -27.07
N PRO A 5 18.46 -0.61 -27.41
CA PRO A 5 19.85 -0.99 -27.54
C PRO A 5 20.51 -1.12 -26.16
N GLY A 6 21.26 -2.21 -25.99
CA GLY A 6 22.47 -2.25 -25.17
C GLY A 6 22.27 -2.30 -23.66
N GLU A 7 22.21 -3.51 -23.12
CA GLU A 7 22.60 -3.76 -21.73
C GLU A 7 24.08 -3.41 -21.51
N GLN A 8 24.33 -2.55 -20.51
CA GLN A 8 25.40 -2.74 -19.52
C GLN A 8 25.32 -1.67 -18.41
N GLY A 9 24.79 -2.08 -17.25
CA GLY A 9 25.14 -1.63 -15.89
C GLY A 9 25.22 -0.12 -15.59
N ARG A 10 24.15 0.45 -15.05
CA ARG A 10 24.15 1.38 -13.89
C ARG A 10 22.71 1.87 -13.62
N TYR A 11 22.15 1.49 -12.48
CA TYR A 11 20.94 2.12 -11.95
C TYR A 11 21.15 3.65 -11.90
N GLY A 12 20.26 4.39 -12.57
CA GLY A 12 20.14 5.83 -12.37
C GLY A 12 20.43 6.67 -13.60
N ARG A 13 19.49 6.69 -14.56
CA ARG A 13 19.15 7.91 -15.34
C ARG A 13 17.97 7.77 -16.30
N GLY A 14 17.40 6.57 -16.50
CA GLY A 14 16.33 6.33 -17.48
C GLY A 14 14.89 6.21 -16.93
N TRP A 15 14.73 5.99 -15.62
CA TRP A 15 13.40 5.78 -15.01
C TRP A 15 12.44 6.96 -15.20
N PRO A 16 12.85 8.23 -15.03
CA PRO A 16 11.96 9.36 -15.29
C PRO A 16 11.44 9.40 -16.74
N GLN A 17 12.27 9.05 -17.71
CA GLN A 17 11.94 9.03 -19.14
C GLN A 17 11.01 7.85 -19.46
N VAL A 18 11.24 6.68 -18.84
CA VAL A 18 10.34 5.52 -18.94
C VAL A 18 8.96 5.85 -18.36
N PHE A 19 8.89 6.46 -17.17
CA PHE A 19 7.61 6.90 -16.59
C PHE A 19 6.94 7.98 -17.43
N SER A 20 7.71 8.93 -17.97
CA SER A 20 7.17 9.97 -18.86
C SER A 20 6.59 9.37 -20.14
N ALA A 21 7.27 8.39 -20.75
CA ALA A 21 6.81 7.72 -21.96
C ALA A 21 5.56 6.85 -21.70
N LEU A 22 5.52 6.13 -20.56
CA LEU A 22 4.34 5.39 -20.13
C LEU A 22 3.16 6.33 -19.86
N ARG A 23 3.41 7.48 -19.22
CA ARG A 23 2.38 8.51 -18.96
C ARG A 23 1.85 9.17 -20.22
N SER A 24 2.69 9.39 -21.23
CA SER A 24 2.25 9.99 -22.50
C SER A 24 1.54 8.99 -23.42
N SER A 25 1.78 7.68 -23.25
CA SER A 25 1.25 6.64 -24.16
C SER A 25 0.03 5.89 -23.62
N MET A 26 -0.32 6.04 -22.33
CA MET A 26 -1.45 5.35 -21.71
C MET A 26 -2.50 6.36 -21.24
N SER A 27 -3.78 6.06 -21.49
CA SER A 27 -4.91 6.88 -21.02
C SER A 27 -5.09 6.86 -19.50
N SER A 28 -4.51 5.88 -18.82
CA SER A 28 -4.42 5.81 -17.35
C SER A 28 -3.09 5.19 -16.94
N VAL A 29 -2.38 5.82 -16.02
CA VAL A 29 -1.12 5.31 -15.45
C VAL A 29 -1.32 5.05 -13.97
N PHE A 30 -1.09 3.80 -13.57
CA PHE A 30 -0.98 3.44 -12.17
C PHE A 30 0.42 3.81 -11.68
N MET A 31 0.47 4.70 -10.69
CA MET A 31 1.75 5.06 -10.08
C MET A 31 2.33 3.83 -9.35
N PRO A 32 3.66 3.57 -9.44
CA PRO A 32 4.29 2.47 -8.72
C PRO A 32 3.92 2.51 -7.23
N GLY A 33 3.60 1.34 -6.67
CA GLY A 33 3.13 1.21 -5.29
C GLY A 33 1.71 1.73 -5.05
N GLY A 34 0.91 1.95 -6.10
CA GLY A 34 -0.52 2.28 -5.99
C GLY A 34 -0.79 3.61 -5.26
N ASN A 35 0.18 4.52 -5.22
CA ASN A 35 0.08 5.79 -4.51
C ASN A 35 -0.79 6.80 -5.27
N ASN A 36 -2.09 6.52 -5.32
CA ASN A 36 -3.11 7.35 -5.94
C ASN A 36 -4.42 7.20 -5.14
N PRO A 37 -5.40 8.11 -5.30
CA PRO A 37 -6.64 8.08 -4.51
C PRO A 37 -7.38 6.73 -4.59
N LEU A 38 -7.49 6.12 -5.78
CA LEU A 38 -8.16 4.83 -5.95
C LEU A 38 -7.40 3.70 -5.26
N GLY A 39 -6.06 3.71 -5.33
CA GLY A 39 -5.21 2.76 -4.63
C GLY A 39 -5.39 2.86 -3.10
N ILE A 40 -5.46 4.08 -2.55
CA ILE A 40 -5.73 4.31 -1.13
C ILE A 40 -7.11 3.77 -0.75
N LEU A 41 -8.15 3.99 -1.56
CA LEU A 41 -9.49 3.45 -1.29
C LEU A 41 -9.51 1.91 -1.24
N GLY A 42 -8.72 1.23 -2.06
CA GLY A 42 -8.58 -0.23 -1.97
C GLY A 42 -7.98 -0.68 -0.62
N GLN A 43 -7.00 0.07 -0.10
CA GLN A 43 -6.39 -0.22 1.21
C GLN A 43 -7.35 0.10 2.37
N VAL A 44 -8.18 1.15 2.23
CA VAL A 44 -9.29 1.44 3.16
C VAL A 44 -10.28 0.28 3.17
N GLY A 45 -10.68 -0.22 1.99
CA GLY A 45 -11.57 -1.38 1.86
C GLY A 45 -11.00 -2.61 2.57
N ALA A 46 -9.69 -2.88 2.46
CA ALA A 46 -9.05 -3.98 3.17
C ALA A 46 -9.15 -3.86 4.70
N ALA A 47 -9.06 -2.64 5.25
CA ALA A 47 -9.25 -2.43 6.69
C ALA A 47 -10.72 -2.62 7.12
N LEU A 48 -11.70 -2.23 6.27
CA LEU A 48 -13.11 -2.46 6.53
C LEU A 48 -13.48 -3.95 6.47
N GLU A 49 -12.95 -4.67 5.48
CA GLU A 49 -13.10 -6.13 5.37
C GLU A 49 -12.57 -6.82 6.65
N LEU A 50 -11.40 -6.40 7.14
CA LEU A 50 -10.84 -6.90 8.39
C LEU A 50 -11.75 -6.58 9.60
N ALA A 51 -12.28 -5.37 9.66
CA ALA A 51 -13.21 -4.95 10.72
C ALA A 51 -14.50 -5.79 10.71
N GLU A 52 -15.04 -6.10 9.54
CA GLU A 52 -16.21 -6.97 9.41
C GLU A 52 -15.92 -8.37 9.95
N GLN A 53 -14.77 -8.95 9.59
CA GLN A 53 -14.38 -10.28 10.07
C GLN A 53 -14.19 -10.29 11.60
N ILE A 54 -13.61 -9.23 12.20
CA ILE A 54 -13.50 -9.06 13.66
C ILE A 54 -14.90 -8.97 14.29
N THR A 55 -15.77 -8.14 13.72
CA THR A 55 -17.15 -7.95 14.20
C THR A 55 -17.94 -9.27 14.14
N ARG A 56 -17.68 -10.12 13.15
CA ARG A 56 -18.28 -11.46 13.02
C ARG A 56 -17.66 -12.50 13.96
N GLY A 57 -16.60 -12.15 14.70
CA GLY A 57 -15.87 -13.06 15.58
C GLY A 57 -15.03 -14.10 14.84
N GLU A 58 -14.74 -13.89 13.55
CA GLU A 58 -13.91 -14.80 12.75
C GLU A 58 -12.43 -14.72 13.16
N LEU A 59 -12.02 -13.59 13.74
CA LEU A 59 -10.71 -13.36 14.32
C LEU A 59 -10.80 -12.45 15.55
N PRO A 60 -9.84 -12.52 16.48
CA PRO A 60 -9.75 -11.56 17.56
C PRO A 60 -9.40 -10.15 17.04
N ASP A 61 -9.82 -9.13 17.79
CA ASP A 61 -9.41 -7.76 17.56
C ASP A 61 -7.89 -7.60 17.78
N PRO A 62 -7.11 -7.12 16.80
CA PRO A 62 -5.66 -7.01 16.93
C PRO A 62 -5.24 -5.82 17.80
N ASP A 63 -4.25 -6.05 18.69
CA ASP A 63 -3.55 -4.98 19.42
C ASP A 63 -2.71 -4.06 18.50
N GLY A 64 -2.41 -4.51 17.28
CA GLY A 64 -1.69 -3.73 16.29
C GLY A 64 -1.60 -4.38 14.92
N ILE A 65 -1.42 -3.55 13.89
CA ILE A 65 -1.33 -3.98 12.49
C ILE A 65 0.09 -3.68 12.00
N VAL A 66 0.80 -4.70 11.52
CA VAL A 66 2.16 -4.54 10.97
C VAL A 66 2.12 -4.75 9.45
N VAL A 67 2.64 -3.78 8.71
CA VAL A 67 2.70 -3.87 7.23
C VAL A 67 4.06 -3.50 6.67
N ALA A 68 4.40 -4.10 5.53
CA ALA A 68 5.57 -3.71 4.76
C ALA A 68 5.42 -2.26 4.26
N MET A 69 6.45 -1.45 4.47
CA MET A 69 6.42 -0.03 4.11
C MET A 69 7.37 0.28 2.95
N GLY A 70 6.80 0.59 1.79
CA GLY A 70 7.46 1.24 0.65
C GLY A 70 7.13 2.73 0.58
N SER A 71 6.26 3.12 -0.35
CA SER A 71 5.73 4.49 -0.52
C SER A 71 4.77 4.95 0.58
N ALA A 72 4.51 4.11 1.58
CA ALA A 72 3.55 4.33 2.66
C ALA A 72 2.06 4.45 2.27
N CYS A 73 1.69 4.18 1.00
CA CYS A 73 0.28 4.18 0.58
C CYS A 73 -0.56 3.16 1.37
N THR A 74 -0.06 1.94 1.53
CA THR A 74 -0.70 0.86 2.32
C THR A 74 -0.99 1.29 3.76
N VAL A 75 0.01 1.78 4.49
CA VAL A 75 -0.19 2.18 5.90
C VAL A 75 -1.15 3.36 6.02
N THR A 76 -1.12 4.30 5.06
CA THR A 76 -2.04 5.45 5.04
C THR A 76 -3.49 4.99 4.87
N GLY A 77 -3.76 4.10 3.91
CA GLY A 77 -5.11 3.59 3.69
C GLY A 77 -5.62 2.74 4.84
N LEU A 78 -4.75 1.94 5.49
CA LEU A 78 -5.13 1.18 6.68
C LEU A 78 -5.47 2.09 7.88
N ILE A 79 -4.68 3.14 8.14
CA ILE A 79 -4.99 4.12 9.19
C ILE A 79 -6.34 4.79 8.92
N LEU A 80 -6.58 5.22 7.68
CA LEU A 80 -7.85 5.83 7.30
C LEU A 80 -9.02 4.87 7.46
N GLY A 81 -8.85 3.60 7.06
CA GLY A 81 -9.89 2.58 7.18
C GLY A 81 -10.21 2.21 8.63
N VAL A 82 -9.20 2.13 9.50
CA VAL A 82 -9.41 1.94 10.95
C VAL A 82 -10.20 3.13 11.53
N ALA A 83 -9.82 4.36 11.19
CA ALA A 83 -10.54 5.55 11.64
C ALA A 83 -12.00 5.56 11.16
N LEU A 84 -12.23 5.14 9.90
CA LEU A 84 -13.57 5.03 9.34
C LEU A 84 -14.41 3.94 10.01
N ALA A 85 -13.85 2.74 10.23
CA ALA A 85 -14.53 1.66 10.94
C ALA A 85 -15.01 2.10 12.34
N ARG A 86 -14.14 2.80 13.08
CA ARG A 86 -14.48 3.37 14.39
C ARG A 86 -15.55 4.45 14.29
N HIS A 87 -15.48 5.30 13.27
CA HIS A 87 -16.51 6.32 13.03
C HIS A 87 -17.88 5.70 12.70
N LEU A 88 -17.89 4.55 12.02
CA LEU A 88 -19.09 3.77 11.71
C LEU A 88 -19.60 2.94 12.90
N GLY A 89 -18.90 2.94 14.04
CA GLY A 89 -19.31 2.21 15.24
C GLY A 89 -19.17 0.70 15.13
N MET A 90 -18.24 0.21 14.29
CA MET A 90 -17.97 -1.23 14.18
C MET A 90 -17.29 -1.75 15.47
N GLU A 91 -17.62 -2.96 15.88
CA GLU A 91 -17.00 -3.64 17.04
C GLU A 91 -15.63 -4.23 16.65
N ALA A 92 -14.73 -3.36 16.19
CA ALA A 92 -13.37 -3.70 15.77
C ALA A 92 -12.41 -2.54 16.03
N PHE A 93 -11.12 -2.85 16.22
CA PHE A 93 -10.07 -1.87 16.54
C PHE A 93 -10.37 -1.07 17.82
N GLY A 94 -10.85 -1.77 18.85
CA GLY A 94 -11.28 -1.23 20.12
C GLY A 94 -10.15 -0.91 21.09
N ALA A 95 -8.94 -1.45 20.86
CA ALA A 95 -7.79 -1.10 21.68
C ALA A 95 -7.45 0.39 21.50
N GLU A 96 -7.38 1.14 22.61
CA GLU A 96 -6.99 2.56 22.58
C GLU A 96 -5.61 2.77 21.93
N ASP A 97 -4.77 1.73 21.95
CA ASP A 97 -3.43 1.70 21.40
C ASP A 97 -3.31 0.81 20.14
N SER A 98 -4.39 0.61 19.36
CA SER A 98 -4.32 -0.04 18.04
C SER A 98 -3.34 0.70 17.13
N ARG A 99 -2.08 0.26 17.14
CA ARG A 99 -0.99 0.91 16.41
C ARG A 99 -0.78 0.25 15.06
N CYS A 100 -0.82 1.06 14.00
CA CYS A 100 -0.44 0.61 12.66
C CYS A 100 1.05 0.91 12.44
N TRP A 101 1.89 -0.13 12.46
CA TRP A 101 3.34 -0.01 12.30
C TRP A 101 3.75 -0.35 10.87
N GLY A 102 4.29 0.62 10.14
CA GLY A 102 5.02 0.36 8.91
C GLY A 102 6.43 -0.12 9.23
N ARG A 103 6.83 -1.31 8.77
CA ARG A 103 8.21 -1.80 8.88
C ARG A 103 8.90 -1.73 7.53
N ARG A 104 10.02 -1.00 7.46
CA ARG A 104 10.92 -1.04 6.31
C ARG A 104 11.82 -2.26 6.46
N PHE A 105 11.86 -3.13 5.46
CA PHE A 105 12.74 -4.30 5.44
C PHE A 105 13.96 -4.02 4.55
N PRO A 106 15.11 -3.59 5.11
CA PRO A 106 16.28 -3.19 4.32
C PRO A 106 17.02 -4.35 3.64
N HIS A 107 16.73 -5.61 4.00
CA HIS A 107 17.56 -6.78 3.62
C HIS A 107 17.09 -7.57 2.39
N LEU A 108 15.97 -7.22 1.76
CA LEU A 108 15.53 -7.81 0.47
C LEU A 108 16.20 -7.13 -0.75
N ARG A 109 17.49 -6.77 -0.63
CA ARG A 109 18.24 -6.05 -1.68
C ARG A 109 19.54 -6.72 -2.12
N SER A 110 19.92 -7.87 -1.53
CA SER A 110 21.19 -8.54 -1.82
C SER A 110 21.08 -9.76 -2.76
N GLU A 111 19.89 -10.10 -3.25
CA GLU A 111 19.66 -11.34 -4.05
C GLU A 111 19.00 -11.05 -5.42
N LEU A 112 19.11 -9.83 -5.96
CA LEU A 112 18.72 -9.49 -7.34
C LEU A 112 19.86 -8.81 -8.09
#